data_AF-A0A9C9DAE5-F1
#
_entry.id   AF-A0A9C9DAE5-F1
#
_cell.length_a   1.000
_cell.length_b   1.000
_cell.length_c   1.000
_cell.angle_alpha   90.00
_cell.angle_beta   90.00
_cell.angle_gamma   90.00
#
_symmetry.space_group_name_H-M   'P 1'
#
loop_
_entity.id
_entity.type
_entity.pdbx_description
1 polymer ?
#
loop_
_entity_poly.entity_id
_entity_poly.type
_entity_poly.pdbx_seq_one_letter_code
_entity_poly.pdbx_strand_id
1 'polypeptide(L)'
;MLKLTAARTKLILDKPFLGALVLRLPMEEANIKWCPTTATDARKFYFNPEYIEALSNEQVQFVLAHEALHCALSHFARRGHREQKRWDMACDLAVNELLVKDGLTPPPGALVDMGFAGMTAEEIYPSLQEEIEEPLDRHLYDEQDDADHDQQETQGRQQDITPDAPPREGGAAGGEQKEKGGGSDAPAPLTPDERENLSTQWQQRLAGAAQIALQAGKLGGAMARFVDHLLQPQLPWRNLLAHYVSNIARDDYSYARPSTRRGDPAVYPSLRSAQVNVTVVLDVSGSVTGEE
;
A
#
# COMPACT_ATOMS: atom_id res chain seq x y z
N MET A 1 14.44 -25.92 -4.56
CA MET A 1 13.50 -25.88 -5.71
C MET A 1 12.19 -26.70 -5.57
N LEU A 2 12.18 -28.05 -5.61
CA LEU A 2 10.95 -28.86 -5.88
C LEU A 2 9.69 -28.45 -5.07
N LYS A 3 9.88 -28.19 -3.77
CA LYS A 3 8.85 -27.77 -2.81
C LYS A 3 8.11 -26.48 -3.21
N LEU A 4 8.84 -25.46 -3.68
CA LEU A 4 8.28 -24.19 -4.19
C LEU A 4 7.44 -24.40 -5.45
N THR A 5 7.90 -25.28 -6.35
CA THR A 5 7.13 -25.64 -7.55
C THR A 5 5.82 -26.33 -7.17
N ALA A 6 5.86 -27.31 -6.25
CA ALA A 6 4.66 -27.99 -5.76
C ALA A 6 3.68 -27.03 -5.06
N ALA A 7 4.17 -26.19 -4.14
CA ALA A 7 3.37 -25.17 -3.45
C ALA A 7 2.72 -24.17 -4.41
N ARG A 8 3.48 -23.63 -5.38
CA ARG A 8 2.94 -22.73 -6.41
C ARG A 8 1.89 -23.43 -7.29
N THR A 9 2.10 -24.69 -7.67
CA THR A 9 1.12 -25.47 -8.43
C THR A 9 -0.18 -25.69 -7.63
N LYS A 10 -0.07 -25.99 -6.33
CA LYS A 10 -1.24 -26.15 -5.44
C LYS A 10 -2.02 -24.84 -5.28
N LEU A 11 -1.35 -23.70 -5.07
CA LEU A 11 -1.97 -22.37 -5.08
C LEU A 11 -2.76 -22.08 -6.36
N ILE A 12 -2.24 -22.44 -7.53
CA ILE A 12 -2.93 -22.20 -8.82
C ILE A 12 -4.24 -23.00 -8.93
N LEU A 13 -4.31 -24.20 -8.35
CA LEU A 13 -5.48 -25.07 -8.40
C LEU A 13 -6.54 -24.68 -7.35
N ASP A 14 -6.08 -24.49 -6.12
CA ASP A 14 -6.93 -24.29 -4.93
C ASP A 14 -7.34 -22.83 -4.75
N LYS A 15 -6.44 -21.89 -5.07
CA LYS A 15 -6.59 -20.44 -4.86
C LYS A 15 -6.13 -19.64 -6.09
N PRO A 16 -6.82 -19.74 -7.25
CA PRO A 16 -6.33 -19.24 -8.53
C PRO A 16 -5.98 -17.75 -8.54
N PHE A 17 -6.66 -16.94 -7.72
CA PHE A 17 -6.31 -15.53 -7.50
C PHE A 17 -4.86 -15.36 -7.03
N LEU A 18 -4.50 -15.97 -5.89
CA LEU A 18 -3.15 -15.91 -5.33
C LEU A 18 -2.15 -16.60 -6.25
N GLY A 19 -2.50 -17.76 -6.82
CA GLY A 19 -1.66 -18.46 -7.80
C GLY A 19 -1.32 -17.60 -9.02
N ALA A 20 -2.26 -16.81 -9.54
CA ALA A 20 -2.04 -15.90 -10.66
C ALA A 20 -1.15 -14.70 -10.32
N LEU A 21 -1.08 -14.29 -9.05
CA LEU A 21 -0.14 -13.27 -8.56
C LEU A 21 1.25 -13.87 -8.35
N VAL A 22 1.36 -15.02 -7.71
CA VAL A 22 2.64 -15.74 -7.48
C VAL A 22 3.33 -16.12 -8.80
N LEU A 23 2.57 -16.40 -9.86
CA LEU A 23 3.09 -16.61 -11.22
C LEU A 23 3.78 -15.38 -11.83
N ARG A 24 3.65 -14.18 -11.25
CA ARG A 24 4.30 -12.95 -11.70
C ARG A 24 5.65 -12.67 -11.04
N LEU A 25 6.06 -13.50 -10.07
CA LEU A 25 7.36 -13.44 -9.41
C LEU A 25 8.24 -14.64 -9.86
N PRO A 26 9.29 -14.40 -10.67
CA PRO A 26 10.39 -15.35 -10.82
C PRO A 26 11.02 -15.64 -9.46
N MET A 27 11.40 -16.90 -9.22
CA MET A 27 12.00 -17.36 -7.96
C MET A 27 13.53 -17.33 -8.08
N GLU A 28 14.21 -16.78 -7.08
CA GLU A 28 15.68 -16.67 -7.05
C GLU A 28 16.23 -17.07 -5.67
N GLU A 29 17.24 -17.95 -5.66
CA GLU A 29 17.89 -18.41 -4.43
C GLU A 29 18.83 -17.29 -3.91
N ALA A 30 18.59 -16.84 -2.69
CA ALA A 30 19.23 -15.66 -2.10
C ALA A 30 20.29 -16.03 -1.06
N ASN A 31 21.27 -15.14 -0.86
CA ASN A 31 22.30 -15.32 0.16
C ASN A 31 21.74 -15.04 1.57
N ILE A 32 21.85 -16.03 2.46
CA ILE A 32 21.36 -15.98 3.86
C ILE A 32 21.88 -14.77 4.66
N LYS A 33 23.03 -14.20 4.26
CA LYS A 33 23.61 -12.99 4.90
C LYS A 33 22.72 -11.74 4.78
N TRP A 34 21.79 -11.69 3.80
CA TRP A 34 20.85 -10.57 3.64
C TRP A 34 19.38 -11.00 3.59
N CYS A 35 19.09 -12.22 3.10
CA CYS A 35 17.74 -12.79 3.07
C CYS A 35 17.70 -14.03 3.98
N PRO A 36 17.36 -13.89 5.29
CA PRO A 36 17.29 -15.03 6.19
C PRO A 36 16.07 -15.93 5.93
N THR A 37 15.00 -15.39 5.34
CA THR A 37 13.69 -16.04 5.16
C THR A 37 13.22 -15.95 3.70
N THR A 38 12.43 -14.94 3.36
CA THR A 38 11.97 -14.56 2.01
C THR A 38 12.02 -13.04 1.87
N ALA A 39 12.01 -12.56 0.63
CA ALA A 39 11.87 -11.13 0.32
C ALA A 39 11.36 -10.91 -1.11
N THR A 40 10.90 -9.70 -1.40
CA THR A 40 10.61 -9.24 -2.77
C THR A 40 11.05 -7.80 -3.03
N ASP A 41 11.54 -7.54 -4.25
CA ASP A 41 11.80 -6.21 -4.79
C ASP A 41 10.70 -5.76 -5.77
N ALA A 42 9.52 -6.37 -5.68
CA ALA A 42 8.41 -6.28 -6.64
C ALA A 42 8.70 -6.77 -8.07
N ARG A 43 9.92 -7.25 -8.35
CA ARG A 43 10.34 -7.86 -9.63
C ARG A 43 10.52 -9.38 -9.49
N LYS A 44 11.03 -9.88 -8.37
CA LYS A 44 11.27 -11.33 -8.07
C LYS A 44 10.84 -11.73 -6.65
N PHE A 45 10.74 -13.04 -6.43
CA PHE A 45 10.64 -13.69 -5.12
C PHE A 45 12.01 -14.26 -4.74
N TYR A 46 12.61 -13.72 -3.69
CA TYR A 46 13.89 -14.15 -3.13
C TYR A 46 13.65 -15.06 -1.93
N PHE A 47 14.46 -16.09 -1.76
CA PHE A 47 14.32 -17.02 -0.63
C PHE A 47 15.63 -17.65 -0.17
N ASN A 48 15.72 -17.89 1.14
CA ASN A 48 16.69 -18.80 1.73
C ASN A 48 16.25 -20.26 1.50
N PRO A 49 17.04 -21.11 0.80
CA PRO A 49 16.69 -22.53 0.60
C PRO A 49 16.49 -23.32 1.90
N GLU A 50 17.24 -23.02 2.96
CA GLU A 50 17.17 -23.73 4.24
C GLU A 50 15.85 -23.41 4.98
N TYR A 51 15.44 -22.14 4.98
CA TYR A 51 14.15 -21.71 5.54
C TYR A 51 12.97 -22.40 4.83
N ILE A 52 12.98 -22.41 3.48
CA ILE A 52 11.95 -23.09 2.69
C ILE A 52 11.92 -24.60 2.95
N GLU A 53 13.07 -25.24 3.21
CA GLU A 53 13.09 -26.66 3.53
C GLU A 53 12.63 -26.96 4.98
N ALA A 54 12.75 -26.01 5.91
CA ALA A 54 12.21 -26.15 7.27
C ALA A 54 10.67 -26.01 7.36
N LEU A 55 10.02 -25.28 6.43
CA LEU A 55 8.57 -25.06 6.43
C LEU A 55 7.76 -26.28 5.93
N SER A 56 6.47 -26.35 6.29
CA SER A 56 5.50 -27.26 5.64
C SER A 56 5.10 -26.77 4.24
N ASN A 57 4.49 -27.63 3.41
CA ASN A 57 4.01 -27.22 2.08
C ASN A 57 2.92 -26.13 2.16
N GLU A 58 2.12 -26.16 3.22
CA GLU A 58 1.06 -25.22 3.55
C GLU A 58 1.63 -23.84 3.91
N GLN A 59 2.74 -23.83 4.65
CA GLN A 59 3.48 -22.62 5.02
C GLN A 59 4.29 -22.05 3.85
N VAL A 60 4.83 -22.90 2.96
CA VAL A 60 5.46 -22.46 1.70
C VAL A 60 4.43 -21.79 0.78
N GLN A 61 3.17 -22.25 0.77
CA GLN A 61 2.08 -21.55 0.05
C GLN A 61 1.76 -20.18 0.69
N PHE A 62 1.77 -20.10 2.03
CA PHE A 62 1.55 -18.84 2.73
C PHE A 62 2.62 -17.79 2.36
N VAL A 63 3.92 -18.09 2.52
CA VAL A 63 4.99 -17.11 2.22
C VAL A 63 5.04 -16.72 0.74
N LEU A 64 4.70 -17.63 -0.18
CA LEU A 64 4.56 -17.29 -1.60
C LEU A 64 3.42 -16.29 -1.83
N ALA A 65 2.26 -16.51 -1.22
CA ALA A 65 1.13 -15.60 -1.33
C ALA A 65 1.37 -14.25 -0.62
N HIS A 66 2.16 -14.24 0.47
CA HIS A 66 2.55 -13.06 1.23
C HIS A 66 3.30 -12.04 0.37
N GLU A 67 4.46 -12.43 -0.15
CA GLU A 67 5.30 -11.58 -1.02
C GLU A 67 4.52 -11.10 -2.25
N ALA A 68 3.72 -11.99 -2.86
CA ALA A 68 2.87 -11.65 -4.00
C ALA A 68 1.76 -10.63 -3.67
N LEU A 69 1.23 -10.62 -2.44
CA LEU A 69 0.28 -9.60 -1.98
C LEU A 69 0.99 -8.28 -1.65
N HIS A 70 2.18 -8.29 -1.02
CA HIS A 70 2.96 -7.06 -0.81
C HIS A 70 3.26 -6.33 -2.13
N CYS A 71 3.49 -7.11 -3.20
CA CYS A 71 3.60 -6.60 -4.56
C CYS A 71 2.25 -6.10 -5.10
N ALA A 72 1.22 -6.94 -5.11
CA ALA A 72 -0.08 -6.63 -5.70
C ALA A 72 -0.79 -5.43 -5.04
N LEU A 73 -0.55 -5.23 -3.74
CA LEU A 73 -1.04 -4.10 -2.94
C LEU A 73 -0.10 -2.90 -2.96
N SER A 74 1.03 -2.97 -3.68
CA SER A 74 1.98 -1.87 -3.87
C SER A 74 2.52 -1.27 -2.56
N HIS A 75 2.75 -2.12 -1.55
CA HIS A 75 3.28 -1.69 -0.24
C HIS A 75 4.65 -1.01 -0.35
N PHE A 76 5.47 -1.44 -1.33
CA PHE A 76 6.75 -0.82 -1.71
C PHE A 76 6.61 0.61 -2.28
N ALA A 77 5.42 1.03 -2.69
CA ALA A 77 5.12 2.38 -3.18
C ALA A 77 4.36 3.24 -2.15
N ARG A 78 3.50 2.63 -1.32
CA ARG A 78 2.56 3.31 -0.40
C ARG A 78 3.18 3.88 0.90
N ARG A 79 4.43 3.53 1.24
CA ARG A 79 5.08 3.97 2.50
C ARG A 79 5.01 5.49 2.72
N GLY A 80 5.32 6.28 1.69
CA GLY A 80 5.46 7.73 1.82
C GLY A 80 6.60 8.12 2.78
N HIS A 81 6.33 9.06 3.68
CA HIS A 81 7.29 9.55 4.69
C HIS A 81 7.37 8.66 5.96
N ARG A 82 6.58 7.59 6.04
CA ARG A 82 6.51 6.71 7.24
C ARG A 82 7.83 5.99 7.51
N GLU A 83 8.11 5.77 8.78
CA GLU A 83 9.26 4.97 9.25
C GLU A 83 9.17 3.52 8.73
N GLN A 84 10.28 2.97 8.24
CA GLN A 84 10.24 1.74 7.44
C GLN A 84 9.85 0.51 8.26
N LYS A 85 10.44 0.28 9.45
CA LYS A 85 10.20 -0.94 10.23
C LYS A 85 8.72 -1.04 10.63
N ARG A 86 8.14 0.07 11.13
CA ARG A 86 6.71 0.16 11.45
C ARG A 86 5.81 0.04 10.21
N TRP A 87 6.21 0.57 9.05
CA TRP A 87 5.44 0.40 7.82
C TRP A 87 5.41 -1.05 7.33
N ASP A 88 6.57 -1.71 7.32
CA ASP A 88 6.71 -3.09 6.86
C ASP A 88 5.93 -4.04 7.81
N MET A 89 6.00 -3.80 9.14
CA MET A 89 5.16 -4.50 10.14
C MET A 89 3.65 -4.27 9.94
N ALA A 90 3.20 -3.05 9.65
CA ALA A 90 1.79 -2.76 9.39
C ALA A 90 1.28 -3.42 8.10
N CYS A 91 2.15 -3.55 7.10
CA CYS A 91 1.88 -4.28 5.86
C CYS A 91 1.78 -5.79 6.12
N ASP A 92 2.73 -6.36 6.86
CA ASP A 92 2.73 -7.78 7.22
C ASP A 92 1.45 -8.16 7.99
N LEU A 93 1.07 -7.37 9.00
CA LEU A 93 -0.15 -7.60 9.78
C LEU A 93 -1.42 -7.64 8.90
N ALA A 94 -1.58 -6.68 7.99
CA ALA A 94 -2.73 -6.63 7.08
C ALA A 94 -2.77 -7.83 6.11
N VAL A 95 -1.61 -8.29 5.61
CA VAL A 95 -1.54 -9.40 4.66
C VAL A 95 -1.66 -10.75 5.34
N ASN A 96 -1.02 -10.95 6.50
CA ASN A 96 -1.13 -12.17 7.28
C ASN A 96 -2.58 -12.43 7.69
N GLU A 97 -3.27 -11.41 8.21
CA GLU A 97 -4.69 -11.45 8.57
C GLU A 97 -5.59 -11.87 7.38
N LEU A 98 -5.33 -11.31 6.20
CA LEU A 98 -6.05 -11.63 4.97
C LEU A 98 -5.79 -13.07 4.49
N LEU A 99 -4.55 -13.57 4.58
CA LEU A 99 -4.19 -14.93 4.20
C LEU A 99 -4.73 -15.97 5.18
N VAL A 100 -4.73 -15.69 6.49
CA VAL A 100 -5.35 -16.55 7.51
C VAL A 100 -6.87 -16.59 7.30
N LYS A 101 -7.53 -15.44 7.02
CA LYS A 101 -8.96 -15.38 6.69
C LYS A 101 -9.35 -16.04 5.36
N ASP A 102 -8.41 -16.19 4.43
CA ASP A 102 -8.60 -17.01 3.23
C ASP A 102 -8.27 -18.51 3.47
N GLY A 103 -7.73 -18.87 4.64
CA GLY A 103 -7.47 -20.25 5.06
C GLY A 103 -6.10 -20.81 4.66
N LEU A 104 -5.06 -19.97 4.60
CA LEU A 104 -3.67 -20.41 4.49
C LEU A 104 -3.02 -20.54 5.88
N THR A 105 -2.09 -21.47 6.04
CA THR A 105 -1.41 -21.74 7.32
C THR A 105 -0.12 -20.89 7.46
N PRO A 106 -0.01 -20.00 8.45
CA PRO A 106 1.17 -19.15 8.62
C PRO A 106 2.42 -19.94 9.06
N PRO A 107 3.64 -19.50 8.67
CA PRO A 107 4.88 -20.02 9.21
C PRO A 107 5.03 -19.66 10.71
N PRO A 108 5.87 -20.39 11.48
CA PRO A 108 6.10 -20.06 12.89
C PRO A 108 6.71 -18.67 13.02
N GLY A 109 6.16 -17.84 13.91
CA GLY A 109 6.63 -16.46 14.14
C GLY A 109 6.08 -15.40 13.19
N ALA A 110 5.14 -15.73 12.30
CA ALA A 110 4.40 -14.71 11.54
C ALA A 110 3.57 -13.81 12.47
N LEU A 111 3.47 -12.52 12.13
CA LEU A 111 2.65 -11.54 12.86
C LEU A 111 1.17 -11.72 12.52
N VAL A 112 0.44 -12.45 13.37
CA VAL A 112 -0.98 -12.81 13.20
C VAL A 112 -1.77 -12.40 14.44
N ASP A 113 -3.03 -12.00 14.24
CA ASP A 113 -4.02 -11.65 15.28
C ASP A 113 -3.52 -10.70 16.38
N MET A 114 -3.56 -9.41 16.07
CA MET A 114 -3.30 -8.31 17.00
C MET A 114 -4.52 -7.36 17.08
N GLY A 115 -5.73 -7.89 16.94
CA GLY A 115 -6.99 -7.11 16.98
C GLY A 115 -7.29 -6.24 15.75
N PHE A 116 -6.35 -6.06 14.82
CA PHE A 116 -6.47 -5.24 13.60
C PHE A 116 -7.34 -5.86 12.49
N ALA A 117 -8.44 -6.51 12.87
CA ALA A 117 -9.18 -7.47 12.06
C ALA A 117 -9.88 -6.84 10.83
N GLY A 118 -9.18 -6.79 9.69
CA GLY A 118 -9.69 -6.22 8.43
C GLY A 118 -9.29 -4.77 8.15
N MET A 119 -8.36 -4.22 8.96
CA MET A 119 -7.78 -2.89 8.73
C MET A 119 -6.71 -2.92 7.62
N THR A 120 -6.50 -1.77 6.97
CA THR A 120 -5.42 -1.56 6.00
C THR A 120 -4.10 -1.20 6.68
N ALA A 121 -2.96 -1.34 5.98
CA ALA A 121 -1.65 -0.97 6.49
C ALA A 121 -1.57 0.51 6.96
N GLU A 122 -2.29 1.42 6.29
CA GLU A 122 -2.39 2.84 6.66
C GLU A 122 -3.20 3.09 7.94
N GLU A 123 -4.13 2.19 8.31
CA GLU A 123 -4.92 2.25 9.55
C GLU A 123 -4.21 1.52 10.72
N ILE A 124 -3.44 0.48 10.42
CA ILE A 124 -2.61 -0.24 11.40
C ILE A 124 -1.40 0.61 11.81
N TYR A 125 -0.74 1.28 10.87
CA TYR A 125 0.53 2.00 11.13
C TYR A 125 0.48 2.99 12.32
N PRO A 126 -0.54 3.86 12.48
CA PRO A 126 -0.63 4.77 13.63
C PRO A 126 -0.85 4.04 14.96
N SER A 127 -1.44 2.83 14.91
CA SER A 127 -1.71 1.99 16.08
C SER A 127 -0.48 1.21 16.55
N LEU A 128 0.54 1.07 15.70
CA LEU A 128 1.85 0.58 16.09
C LEU A 128 2.57 1.69 16.85
N GLN A 129 2.55 1.59 18.18
CA GLN A 129 3.24 2.50 19.10
C GLN A 129 4.68 2.76 18.65
N GLU A 130 5.08 4.02 18.72
CA GLU A 130 6.49 4.34 18.94
C GLU A 130 6.84 3.92 20.37
N GLU A 131 8.00 3.28 20.56
CA GLU A 131 8.70 3.36 21.83
C GLU A 131 9.21 4.80 21.95
N ILE A 132 8.31 5.71 22.30
CA ILE A 132 8.65 7.06 22.76
C ILE A 132 9.27 6.87 24.13
N GLU A 133 10.60 6.71 24.19
CA GLU A 133 11.33 7.08 25.39
C GLU A 133 10.95 8.53 25.70
N GLU A 134 10.33 8.76 26.86
CA GLU A 134 9.99 10.12 27.29
C GLU A 134 11.26 10.98 27.27
N PRO A 135 11.23 12.19 26.69
CA PRO A 135 12.41 13.05 26.68
C PRO A 135 12.81 13.33 28.14
N LEU A 136 14.02 12.89 28.51
CA LEU A 136 14.55 13.01 29.88
C LEU A 136 14.60 14.48 30.36
N ASP A 137 14.64 15.42 29.42
CA ASP A 137 14.68 16.85 29.66
C ASP A 137 13.27 17.45 29.81
N ARG A 138 12.93 17.79 31.05
CA ARG A 138 11.80 18.69 31.34
C ARG A 138 12.22 20.13 30.99
N HIS A 139 11.98 20.52 29.74
CA HIS A 139 12.27 21.86 29.24
C HIS A 139 11.67 22.94 30.15
N LEU A 140 12.47 23.94 30.48
CA LEU A 140 12.25 24.85 31.61
C LEU A 140 12.25 26.31 31.14
N TYR A 141 11.62 26.54 29.98
CA TYR A 141 11.66 27.80 29.23
C TYR A 141 10.27 28.41 28.96
N ASP A 142 9.18 27.73 29.35
CA ASP A 142 7.80 28.22 29.21
C ASP A 142 7.42 29.28 30.28
N GLU A 143 8.41 29.90 30.93
CA GLU A 143 8.21 31.00 31.88
C GLU A 143 9.06 32.24 31.46
N GLN A 144 8.35 33.31 31.05
CA GLN A 144 8.77 34.72 30.92
C GLN A 144 9.43 35.22 29.62
N ASP A 145 8.58 35.70 28.71
CA ASP A 145 8.51 37.06 28.11
C ASP A 145 9.78 37.84 27.63
N ASP A 146 9.59 38.50 26.47
CA ASP A 146 10.16 39.77 26.00
C ASP A 146 11.70 40.02 25.95
N ALA A 147 12.29 39.95 24.74
CA ALA A 147 13.19 41.00 24.23
C ALA A 147 13.41 40.95 22.69
N ASP A 148 13.25 42.11 22.06
CA ASP A 148 13.46 42.46 20.63
C ASP A 148 14.96 42.60 20.23
N HIS A 149 15.37 42.13 19.04
CA HIS A 149 16.18 42.87 18.04
C HIS A 149 16.69 42.09 16.80
N ASP A 150 16.04 42.34 15.65
CA ASP A 150 16.53 42.94 14.38
C ASP A 150 17.91 42.60 13.71
N GLN A 151 17.95 42.81 12.37
CA GLN A 151 19.10 42.92 11.42
C GLN A 151 19.82 41.60 11.04
N GLN A 152 20.29 41.30 9.82
CA GLN A 152 20.26 41.76 8.40
C GLN A 152 21.66 41.47 7.80
N GLU A 153 21.73 40.81 6.63
CA GLU A 153 22.70 40.98 5.49
C GLU A 153 24.24 41.17 5.71
N THR A 154 25.18 40.95 4.76
CA THR A 154 25.21 40.40 3.38
C THR A 154 26.65 39.89 3.04
N GLN A 155 26.82 39.22 1.88
CA GLN A 155 28.08 39.04 1.10
C GLN A 155 29.21 38.16 1.71
N GLY A 156 30.07 37.45 0.94
CA GLY A 156 30.01 37.07 -0.47
C GLY A 156 31.32 37.28 -1.28
N ARG A 157 32.04 36.21 -1.70
CA ARG A 157 33.02 36.26 -2.80
C ARG A 157 33.45 34.91 -3.40
N GLN A 158 33.71 34.90 -4.71
CA GLN A 158 34.44 33.89 -5.52
C GLN A 158 35.98 34.13 -5.42
N GLN A 159 36.94 33.37 -5.96
CA GLN A 159 37.01 32.25 -6.95
C GLN A 159 38.26 31.35 -6.56
N ASP A 160 38.95 30.47 -7.31
CA ASP A 160 39.04 30.10 -8.74
C ASP A 160 39.56 28.64 -8.95
N ILE A 161 40.03 28.27 -10.16
CA ILE A 161 40.15 26.88 -10.68
C ILE A 161 41.61 26.34 -10.88
N THR A 162 41.71 25.00 -10.95
CA THR A 162 42.84 24.05 -11.17
C THR A 162 43.72 24.28 -12.43
N PRO A 163 44.89 23.59 -12.66
CA PRO A 163 44.88 22.21 -13.22
C PRO A 163 46.12 21.26 -13.00
N ASP A 164 45.93 20.01 -13.46
CA ASP A 164 46.88 19.04 -14.07
C ASP A 164 47.62 17.94 -13.23
N ALA A 165 48.07 16.88 -13.92
CA ALA A 165 48.33 15.49 -13.45
C ALA A 165 49.69 14.93 -13.98
N PRO A 166 50.00 13.60 -14.15
CA PRO A 166 49.32 12.34 -13.77
C PRO A 166 50.22 11.32 -12.98
N PRO A 167 50.46 10.03 -13.36
CA PRO A 167 49.91 8.90 -12.61
C PRO A 167 50.94 7.88 -12.05
N ARG A 168 50.47 6.91 -11.25
CA ARG A 168 51.18 5.64 -10.99
C ARG A 168 50.24 4.43 -10.89
N GLU A 169 50.59 3.37 -11.60
CA GLU A 169 50.01 2.03 -11.45
C GLU A 169 50.69 1.26 -10.30
N GLY A 170 50.01 0.25 -9.76
CA GLY A 170 50.56 -0.65 -8.74
C GLY A 170 49.59 -1.79 -8.42
N GLY A 171 49.64 -2.87 -9.21
CA GLY A 171 48.75 -4.02 -9.04
C GLY A 171 49.17 -4.95 -7.90
N ALA A 172 48.19 -5.52 -7.19
CA ALA A 172 48.37 -6.62 -6.26
C ALA A 172 47.22 -7.64 -6.43
N ALA A 173 47.56 -8.92 -6.56
CA ALA A 173 46.56 -9.97 -6.73
C ALA A 173 46.00 -10.43 -5.37
N GLY A 174 44.72 -10.16 -5.11
CA GLY A 174 43.96 -10.76 -4.01
C GLY A 174 43.10 -11.92 -4.55
N GLY A 175 43.46 -13.16 -4.22
CA GLY A 175 42.67 -14.33 -4.61
C GLY A 175 41.45 -14.50 -3.72
N GLU A 176 40.31 -13.91 -4.09
CA GLU A 176 39.06 -14.10 -3.37
C GLU A 176 38.62 -15.58 -3.41
N GLN A 177 38.74 -16.24 -2.25
CA GLN A 177 38.19 -17.57 -2.04
C GLN A 177 36.67 -17.45 -2.10
N LYS A 178 36.05 -18.04 -3.13
CA LYS A 178 34.59 -18.17 -3.19
C LYS A 178 34.09 -19.01 -2.02
N GLU A 179 33.60 -18.34 -0.98
CA GLU A 179 32.75 -18.96 0.03
C GLU A 179 31.58 -19.67 -0.68
N LYS A 180 31.19 -20.84 -0.20
CA LYS A 180 30.08 -21.62 -0.78
C LYS A 180 28.69 -21.10 -0.37
N GLY A 181 28.52 -19.78 -0.32
CA GLY A 181 27.20 -19.14 -0.20
C GLY A 181 26.55 -19.03 -1.58
N GLY A 182 25.90 -20.10 -2.04
CA GLY A 182 25.42 -20.26 -3.42
C GLY A 182 24.18 -19.44 -3.84
N GLY A 183 23.87 -18.33 -3.15
CA GLY A 183 22.72 -17.48 -3.43
C GLY A 183 23.11 -16.11 -3.99
N SER A 184 22.15 -15.41 -4.60
CA SER A 184 22.34 -14.06 -5.13
C SER A 184 22.52 -13.01 -4.03
N ASP A 185 23.20 -11.90 -4.39
CA ASP A 185 23.33 -10.71 -3.56
C ASP A 185 22.05 -9.85 -3.58
N ALA A 186 21.93 -8.91 -2.64
CA ALA A 186 20.75 -8.06 -2.49
C ALA A 186 20.51 -7.20 -3.74
N PRO A 187 19.26 -7.09 -4.24
CA PRO A 187 18.96 -6.29 -5.42
C PRO A 187 19.10 -4.79 -5.15
N ALA A 188 19.47 -4.03 -6.19
CA ALA A 188 19.52 -2.58 -6.12
C ALA A 188 18.11 -1.98 -5.85
N PRO A 189 17.99 -0.95 -4.97
CA PRO A 189 16.71 -0.31 -4.66
C PRO A 189 15.99 0.26 -5.89
N LEU A 190 14.66 0.19 -5.88
CA LEU A 190 13.83 0.73 -6.96
C LEU A 190 13.92 2.25 -7.07
N THR A 191 14.24 2.74 -8.27
CA THR A 191 14.08 4.15 -8.66
C THR A 191 12.62 4.60 -8.55
N PRO A 192 12.33 5.93 -8.51
CA PRO A 192 10.95 6.42 -8.47
C PRO A 192 10.11 5.93 -9.67
N ASP A 193 10.67 6.03 -10.87
CA ASP A 193 10.00 5.66 -12.12
C ASP A 193 9.72 4.15 -12.21
N GLU A 194 10.67 3.29 -11.80
CA GLU A 194 10.44 1.86 -11.67
C GLU A 194 9.34 1.55 -10.67
N ARG A 195 9.30 2.27 -9.55
CA ARG A 195 8.33 2.07 -8.46
C ARG A 195 6.91 2.41 -8.90
N GLU A 196 6.70 3.52 -9.58
CA GLU A 196 5.39 3.91 -10.13
C GLU A 196 4.94 2.96 -11.26
N ASN A 197 5.86 2.58 -12.16
CA ASN A 197 5.60 1.63 -13.23
C ASN A 197 5.24 0.23 -12.67
N LEU A 198 6.01 -0.29 -11.71
CA LEU A 198 5.72 -1.56 -11.04
C LEU A 198 4.41 -1.50 -10.26
N SER A 199 4.12 -0.41 -9.55
CA SER A 199 2.83 -0.20 -8.86
C SER A 199 1.65 -0.30 -9.85
N THR A 200 1.75 0.40 -10.98
CA THR A 200 0.74 0.38 -12.06
C THR A 200 0.57 -1.03 -12.64
N GLN A 201 1.68 -1.71 -12.94
CA GLN A 201 1.63 -3.10 -13.42
C GLN A 201 1.03 -4.06 -12.39
N TRP A 202 1.32 -3.88 -11.10
CA TRP A 202 0.80 -4.74 -10.03
C TRP A 202 -0.69 -4.52 -9.76
N GLN A 203 -1.19 -3.29 -9.85
CA GLN A 203 -2.62 -2.99 -9.86
C GLN A 203 -3.34 -3.65 -11.05
N GLN A 204 -2.75 -3.61 -12.26
CA GLN A 204 -3.31 -4.31 -13.43
C GLN A 204 -3.30 -5.84 -13.27
N ARG A 205 -2.22 -6.41 -12.70
CA ARG A 205 -2.13 -7.86 -12.39
C ARG A 205 -3.17 -8.27 -11.34
N LEU A 206 -3.37 -7.45 -10.30
CA LEU A 206 -4.38 -7.62 -9.26
C LEU A 206 -5.79 -7.63 -9.86
N ALA A 207 -6.15 -6.59 -10.62
CA ALA A 207 -7.46 -6.48 -11.28
C ALA A 207 -7.75 -7.65 -12.24
N GLY A 208 -6.76 -8.06 -13.04
CA GLY A 208 -6.90 -9.21 -13.93
C GLY A 208 -7.10 -10.53 -13.18
N ALA A 209 -6.29 -10.80 -12.15
CA ALA A 209 -6.41 -12.00 -11.32
C ALA A 209 -7.76 -12.04 -10.58
N ALA A 210 -8.19 -10.90 -10.04
CA ALA A 210 -9.47 -10.72 -9.36
C ALA A 210 -10.66 -11.06 -10.27
N GLN A 211 -10.73 -10.45 -11.46
CA GLN A 211 -11.83 -10.68 -12.41
C GLN A 211 -11.92 -12.15 -12.84
N ILE A 212 -10.79 -12.80 -13.11
CA ILE A 212 -10.74 -14.23 -13.46
C ILE A 212 -11.23 -15.11 -12.29
N ALA A 213 -10.77 -14.84 -11.07
CA ALA A 213 -11.16 -15.63 -9.89
C ALA A 213 -12.63 -15.43 -9.48
N LEU A 214 -13.16 -14.21 -9.65
CA LEU A 214 -14.56 -13.86 -9.44
C LEU A 214 -15.47 -14.58 -10.44
N GLN A 215 -15.14 -14.53 -11.73
CA GLN A 215 -15.88 -15.25 -12.78
C GLN A 215 -15.83 -16.78 -12.59
N ALA A 216 -14.74 -17.31 -12.03
CA ALA A 216 -14.61 -18.72 -11.70
C ALA A 216 -15.29 -19.13 -10.38
N GLY A 217 -15.86 -18.20 -9.61
CA GLY A 217 -16.45 -18.47 -8.29
C GLY A 217 -15.44 -18.98 -7.24
N LYS A 218 -14.14 -18.74 -7.45
CA LYS A 218 -13.02 -19.28 -6.65
C LYS A 218 -12.29 -18.22 -5.80
N LEU A 219 -12.99 -17.13 -5.45
CA LEU A 219 -12.46 -16.06 -4.61
C LEU A 219 -13.05 -16.21 -3.20
N GLY A 220 -12.22 -16.40 -2.17
CA GLY A 220 -12.70 -16.59 -0.80
C GLY A 220 -13.38 -15.34 -0.24
N GLY A 221 -14.33 -15.49 0.68
CA GLY A 221 -15.23 -14.41 1.08
C GLY A 221 -14.56 -13.17 1.67
N ALA A 222 -13.43 -13.34 2.38
CA ALA A 222 -12.63 -12.21 2.86
C ALA A 222 -11.88 -11.53 1.69
N MET A 223 -11.20 -12.33 0.85
CA MET A 223 -10.49 -11.86 -0.33
C MET A 223 -11.41 -11.12 -1.30
N ALA A 224 -12.65 -11.59 -1.49
CA ALA A 224 -13.64 -10.98 -2.37
C ALA A 224 -14.02 -9.56 -1.91
N ARG A 225 -14.30 -9.36 -0.62
CA ARG A 225 -14.61 -8.02 -0.06
C ARG A 225 -13.42 -7.07 -0.17
N PHE A 226 -12.22 -7.56 0.09
CA PHE A 226 -10.99 -6.76 0.01
C PHE A 226 -10.65 -6.37 -1.44
N VAL A 227 -10.76 -7.31 -2.37
CA VAL A 227 -10.63 -7.08 -3.82
C VAL A 227 -11.69 -6.09 -4.34
N ASP A 228 -12.94 -6.22 -3.91
CA ASP A 228 -14.01 -5.28 -4.29
C ASP A 228 -13.70 -3.87 -3.78
N HIS A 229 -13.31 -3.70 -2.52
CA HIS A 229 -12.88 -2.41 -1.97
C HIS A 229 -11.69 -1.77 -2.72
N LEU A 230 -10.74 -2.58 -3.21
CA LEU A 230 -9.58 -2.11 -3.99
C LEU A 230 -9.87 -1.83 -5.47
N LEU A 231 -10.90 -2.47 -6.05
CA LEU A 231 -11.30 -2.28 -7.45
C LEU A 231 -12.45 -1.29 -7.63
N GLN A 232 -13.19 -0.98 -6.58
CA GLN A 232 -14.16 0.10 -6.59
C GLN A 232 -13.44 1.43 -6.81
N PRO A 233 -13.77 2.19 -7.87
CA PRO A 233 -13.17 3.49 -8.09
C PRO A 233 -13.61 4.43 -6.96
N GLN A 234 -12.65 4.88 -6.15
CA GLN A 234 -12.83 5.83 -5.06
C GLN A 234 -13.17 7.22 -5.63
N LEU A 235 -14.41 7.36 -6.13
CA LEU A 235 -14.96 8.60 -6.65
C LEU A 235 -14.98 9.62 -5.51
N PRO A 236 -14.30 10.79 -5.66
CA PRO A 236 -14.28 11.79 -4.59
C PRO A 236 -15.72 12.21 -4.26
N TRP A 237 -16.21 11.84 -3.08
CA TRP A 237 -17.61 12.06 -2.69
C TRP A 237 -18.00 13.55 -2.76
N ARG A 238 -17.02 14.44 -2.54
CA ARG A 238 -17.15 15.89 -2.72
C ARG A 238 -17.56 16.27 -4.16
N ASN A 239 -17.02 15.60 -5.17
CA ASN A 239 -17.35 15.83 -6.59
C ASN A 239 -18.73 15.26 -6.93
N LEU A 240 -19.07 14.09 -6.40
CA LEU A 240 -20.41 13.50 -6.56
C LEU A 240 -21.49 14.37 -5.91
N LEU A 241 -21.26 14.81 -4.67
CA LEU A 241 -22.15 15.70 -3.94
C LEU A 241 -22.26 17.06 -4.64
N ALA A 242 -21.15 17.67 -5.07
CA ALA A 242 -21.16 18.92 -5.82
C ALA A 242 -21.95 18.79 -7.13
N HIS A 243 -21.80 17.69 -7.87
CA HIS A 243 -22.58 17.41 -9.07
C HIS A 243 -24.09 17.25 -8.77
N TYR A 244 -24.46 16.54 -7.70
CA TYR A 244 -25.86 16.42 -7.29
C TYR A 244 -26.45 17.77 -6.85
N VAL A 245 -25.78 18.49 -5.96
CA VAL A 245 -26.22 19.80 -5.46
C VAL A 245 -26.32 20.81 -6.61
N SER A 246 -25.35 20.87 -7.53
CA SER A 246 -25.37 21.82 -8.66
C SER A 246 -26.44 21.50 -9.72
N ASN A 247 -26.93 20.26 -9.78
CA ASN A 247 -28.05 19.89 -10.64
C ASN A 247 -29.42 20.17 -10.00
N ILE A 248 -29.50 20.16 -8.66
CA ILE A 248 -30.75 20.44 -7.93
C ILE A 248 -30.88 21.96 -7.70
N ALA A 249 -29.84 22.64 -7.22
CA ALA A 249 -29.79 24.07 -6.91
C ALA A 249 -29.59 24.95 -8.17
N ARG A 250 -30.34 24.66 -9.25
CA ARG A 250 -30.32 25.48 -10.47
C ARG A 250 -31.29 26.65 -10.35
N ASP A 251 -30.74 27.82 -10.01
CA ASP A 251 -31.45 29.10 -10.06
C ASP A 251 -31.58 29.61 -11.51
N ASP A 252 -32.46 28.98 -12.29
CA ASP A 252 -32.67 29.26 -13.72
C ASP A 252 -34.17 29.49 -14.04
N TYR A 253 -34.45 29.99 -15.25
CA TYR A 253 -35.80 30.30 -15.72
C TYR A 253 -36.59 29.04 -16.07
N SER A 254 -37.60 28.73 -15.25
CA SER A 254 -38.52 27.64 -15.52
C SER A 254 -39.61 28.09 -16.51
N TYR A 255 -39.62 27.45 -17.69
CA TYR A 255 -40.72 27.49 -18.67
C TYR A 255 -41.79 26.41 -18.41
N ALA A 256 -41.92 25.95 -17.16
CA ALA A 256 -42.98 25.02 -16.77
C ALA A 256 -44.34 25.73 -16.87
N ARG A 257 -45.29 25.17 -17.64
CA ARG A 257 -46.58 25.81 -17.91
C ARG A 257 -47.40 26.00 -16.61
N PRO A 258 -47.76 27.24 -16.22
CA PRO A 258 -48.57 27.49 -15.03
C PRO A 258 -49.97 26.84 -15.14
N SER A 259 -50.65 26.67 -13.99
CA SER A 259 -52.00 26.09 -13.98
C SER A 259 -52.96 26.91 -14.85
N THR A 260 -53.78 26.23 -15.65
CA THR A 260 -54.66 26.83 -16.67
C THR A 260 -55.70 27.83 -16.15
N ARG A 261 -55.90 27.94 -14.83
CA ARG A 261 -56.82 28.90 -14.19
C ARG A 261 -56.42 30.38 -14.34
N ARG A 262 -55.24 30.71 -14.88
CA ARG A 262 -54.79 32.11 -15.13
C ARG A 262 -55.16 32.67 -16.52
N GLY A 263 -55.78 31.89 -17.41
CA GLY A 263 -56.44 32.39 -18.63
C GLY A 263 -55.54 32.81 -19.81
N ASP A 264 -54.28 33.18 -19.58
CA ASP A 264 -53.33 33.60 -20.63
C ASP A 264 -52.62 32.38 -21.27
N PRO A 265 -52.54 32.25 -22.62
CA PRO A 265 -51.89 31.10 -23.26
C PRO A 265 -50.35 31.08 -23.15
N ALA A 266 -49.73 32.25 -22.95
CA ALA A 266 -48.29 32.45 -23.02
C ALA A 266 -47.53 31.85 -21.82
N VAL A 267 -46.39 31.20 -22.11
CA VAL A 267 -45.51 30.61 -21.09
C VAL A 267 -44.32 31.54 -20.87
N TYR A 268 -44.45 32.43 -19.89
CA TYR A 268 -43.38 33.33 -19.49
C TYR A 268 -42.31 32.61 -18.65
N PRO A 269 -41.02 32.96 -18.80
CA PRO A 269 -39.96 32.43 -17.95
C PRO A 269 -40.18 32.86 -16.50
N SER A 270 -40.19 31.89 -15.58
CA SER A 270 -40.34 32.15 -14.15
C SER A 270 -39.03 31.84 -13.40
N LEU A 271 -38.54 32.79 -12.61
CA LEU A 271 -37.40 32.56 -11.71
C LEU A 271 -37.80 31.51 -10.68
N ARG A 272 -37.22 30.31 -10.77
CA ARG A 272 -37.53 29.20 -9.86
C ARG A 272 -36.25 28.75 -9.17
N SER A 273 -35.86 29.48 -8.13
CA SER A 273 -34.82 29.00 -7.22
C SER A 273 -35.26 27.72 -6.52
N ALA A 274 -34.36 26.74 -6.47
CA ALA A 274 -34.53 25.49 -5.76
C ALA A 274 -33.67 25.52 -4.50
N GLN A 275 -34.18 26.17 -3.44
CA GLN A 275 -33.51 26.19 -2.14
C GLN A 275 -33.36 24.76 -1.59
N VAL A 276 -32.11 24.28 -1.51
CA VAL A 276 -31.79 22.92 -1.07
C VAL A 276 -31.55 22.90 0.45
N ASN A 277 -32.52 22.35 1.18
CA ASN A 277 -32.34 22.06 2.61
C ASN A 277 -31.52 20.77 2.77
N VAL A 278 -30.21 20.91 3.01
CA VAL A 278 -29.32 19.77 3.28
C VAL A 278 -29.40 19.38 4.75
N THR A 279 -29.82 18.14 5.03
CA THR A 279 -29.68 17.52 6.36
C THR A 279 -28.48 16.58 6.33
N VAL A 280 -27.48 16.83 7.18
CA VAL A 280 -26.32 15.95 7.33
C VAL A 280 -26.56 15.04 8.52
N VAL A 281 -26.66 13.73 8.27
CA VAL A 281 -26.62 12.71 9.33
C VAL A 281 -25.21 12.14 9.35
N LEU A 282 -24.50 12.36 10.46
CA LEU A 282 -23.22 11.73 10.74
C LEU A 282 -23.51 10.42 11.47
N ASP A 283 -23.44 9.30 10.75
CA ASP A 283 -23.49 7.99 11.37
C ASP A 283 -22.18 7.73 12.11
N VAL A 284 -22.29 7.38 13.39
CA VAL A 284 -21.18 7.01 14.29
C VAL A 284 -21.36 5.59 14.84
N SER A 285 -22.27 4.79 14.25
CA SER A 285 -22.45 3.39 14.61
C SER A 285 -21.27 2.55 14.11
N GLY A 286 -20.32 2.30 15.01
CA GLY A 286 -19.43 1.16 14.86
C GLY A 286 -20.25 -0.12 14.76
N SER A 287 -19.88 -1.01 13.84
CA SER A 287 -20.62 -2.25 13.59
C SER A 287 -20.72 -3.10 14.86
N VAL A 288 -21.92 -3.18 15.43
CA VAL A 288 -22.18 -3.98 16.64
C VAL A 288 -22.07 -5.46 16.30
N THR A 289 -20.92 -6.06 16.62
CA THR A 289 -20.76 -7.52 16.67
C THR A 289 -21.52 -8.05 17.87
N GLY A 290 -22.54 -8.88 17.62
CA GLY A 290 -23.48 -9.36 18.63
C GLY A 290 -22.92 -10.46 19.54
N GLU A 291 -21.94 -10.12 20.38
CA GLU A 291 -21.53 -10.91 21.55
C GLU A 291 -21.70 -10.04 22.81
N GLU A 292 -22.72 -10.37 23.61
CA GLU A 292 -22.96 -9.92 25.00
C GLU A 292 -22.89 -11.13 25.94
#